data_AF-A0A0Q5C1I4-F1
#
_entry.id   AF-A0A0Q5C1I4-F1
#
_cell.length_a   1.000
_cell.length_b   1.000
_cell.length_c   1.000
_cell.angle_alpha   90.00
_cell.angle_beta   90.00
_cell.angle_gamma   90.00
#
_symmetry.space_group_name_H-M   'P 1'
#
loop_
_entity.id
_entity.type
_entity.pdbx_description
1 polymer ?
#
loop_
_entity_poly.entity_id
_entity_poly.type
_entity_poly.pdbx_seq_one_letter_code
_entity_poly.pdbx_strand_id
1 'polypeptide(L)'
;MVLLDVEAKPAGGGPSVRECFDDALVAAVGAACAVDAFRARAEAERAELIELARRTAMTLPDALVDPSVQAHVEREEAAMRALIAELATGMRVSESLAGVLVEESRMLVN
;
A
#
# COMPACT_ATOMS: atom_id res chain seq x y z
N MET A 1 -38.43 9.90 58.90
CA MET A 1 -37.59 10.66 57.95
C MET A 1 -36.84 9.63 57.13
N VAL A 2 -37.36 9.31 55.93
CA VAL A 2 -36.76 8.30 55.05
C VAL A 2 -35.90 9.07 54.04
N LEU A 3 -34.58 8.92 54.14
CA LEU A 3 -33.65 9.37 53.12
C LEU A 3 -33.89 8.48 51.89
N LEU A 4 -34.59 9.04 50.90
CA LEU A 4 -34.68 8.41 49.59
C LEU A 4 -33.30 8.51 48.94
N ASP A 5 -32.72 7.36 48.66
CA ASP A 5 -31.47 7.18 47.95
C ASP A 5 -31.66 7.69 46.51
N VAL A 6 -31.06 8.83 46.17
CA VAL A 6 -31.15 9.50 44.86
C VAL A 6 -30.06 8.97 43.91
N GLU A 7 -29.68 7.70 44.02
CA GLU A 7 -28.76 7.05 43.05
C GLU A 7 -29.25 5.68 42.55
N ALA A 8 -30.55 5.49 42.46
CA ALA A 8 -31.08 4.38 41.67
C ALA A 8 -30.95 4.69 40.16
N LYS A 9 -29.84 4.26 39.55
CA LYS A 9 -29.69 4.17 38.08
C LYS A 9 -30.89 3.35 37.56
N PRO A 10 -31.70 3.86 36.62
CA PRO A 10 -32.86 3.12 36.15
C PRO A 10 -32.39 1.83 35.47
N ALA A 11 -32.89 0.69 35.96
CA ALA A 11 -32.51 -0.67 35.54
C ALA A 11 -32.99 -1.04 34.11
N GLY A 12 -33.11 -0.06 33.22
CA GLY A 12 -33.59 -0.24 31.85
C GLY A 12 -33.22 0.90 30.89
N GLY A 13 -32.21 1.73 31.22
CA GLY A 13 -31.76 2.80 30.34
C GLY A 13 -30.80 2.28 29.27
N GLY A 14 -31.20 2.37 28.00
CA GLY A 14 -30.28 2.19 26.88
C GLY A 14 -29.11 3.19 26.91
N PRO A 15 -28.08 2.98 26.08
CA PRO A 15 -26.91 3.86 26.05
C PRO A 15 -27.33 5.31 25.82
N SER A 16 -26.69 6.22 26.54
CA SER A 16 -26.88 7.65 26.33
C SER A 16 -26.42 8.06 24.94
N VAL A 17 -26.95 9.16 24.41
CA VAL A 17 -26.53 9.71 23.11
C VAL A 17 -25.01 9.94 23.06
N ARG A 18 -24.41 10.31 24.20
CA ARG A 18 -22.97 10.50 24.33
C ARG A 18 -22.21 9.17 24.21
N GLU A 19 -22.64 8.14 24.93
CA GLU A 19 -22.04 6.80 24.82
C GLU A 19 -22.16 6.26 23.39
N CYS A 20 -23.32 6.41 22.75
CA CYS A 20 -23.50 6.04 21.34
C CYS A 20 -22.56 6.81 20.41
N PHE A 21 -22.31 8.09 20.66
CA PHE A 21 -21.40 8.91 19.87
C PHE A 21 -19.93 8.51 20.09
N ASP A 22 -19.54 8.29 21.35
CA ASP A 22 -18.18 7.87 21.70
C ASP A 22 -17.87 6.49 21.08
N ASP A 23 -18.82 5.55 21.15
CA ASP A 23 -18.70 4.24 20.49
C ASP A 23 -18.61 4.37 18.96
N ALA A 24 -19.43 5.22 18.35
CA ALA A 24 -19.40 5.48 16.91
C ALA A 24 -18.07 6.12 16.47
N LEU A 25 -17.52 7.04 17.28
CA LEU A 25 -16.24 7.67 17.02
C LEU A 25 -15.09 6.66 17.12
N VAL A 26 -15.05 5.85 18.18
CA VAL A 26 -14.04 4.79 18.35
C VAL A 26 -14.10 3.80 17.19
N ALA A 27 -15.31 3.38 16.79
CA ALA A 27 -15.50 2.50 15.65
C ALA A 27 -15.00 3.13 14.34
N ALA A 28 -15.31 4.41 14.10
CA ALA A 28 -14.88 5.12 12.90
C ALA A 28 -13.35 5.27 12.83
N VAL A 29 -12.70 5.63 13.95
CA VAL A 29 -11.24 5.71 14.04
C VAL A 29 -10.61 4.33 13.83
N GLY A 30 -11.14 3.30 14.49
CA GLY A 30 -10.69 1.92 14.32
C GLY A 30 -10.78 1.45 12.86
N ALA A 31 -11.88 1.77 12.17
CA ALA A 31 -12.06 1.46 10.76
C ALA A 31 -11.04 2.21 9.88
N ALA A 32 -10.79 3.50 10.13
CA ALA A 32 -9.79 4.27 9.41
C ALA A 32 -8.37 3.67 9.57
N CYS A 33 -7.99 3.30 10.79
CA CYS A 33 -6.70 2.64 11.05
C CYS A 33 -6.60 1.27 10.38
N ALA A 34 -7.69 0.50 10.33
CA ALA A 34 -7.70 -0.79 9.66
C ALA A 34 -7.51 -0.67 8.14
N VAL A 35 -8.15 0.35 7.51
CA VAL A 35 -7.95 0.66 6.08
C VAL A 35 -6.51 1.07 5.80
N ASP A 36 -5.92 1.91 6.66
CA ASP A 36 -4.53 2.33 6.51
C ASP A 36 -3.55 1.16 6.65
N ALA A 37 -3.77 0.27 7.63
CA ALA A 37 -2.98 -0.94 7.80
C ALA A 37 -3.09 -1.88 6.59
N PHE A 38 -4.29 -2.02 6.01
CA PHE A 38 -4.47 -2.80 4.78
C PHE A 38 -3.72 -2.17 3.61
N ARG A 39 -3.82 -0.85 3.44
CA ARG A 39 -3.11 -0.10 2.41
C ARG A 39 -1.60 -0.27 2.54
N ALA A 40 -1.05 -0.13 3.75
CA ALA A 40 0.38 -0.30 4.00
C ALA A 40 0.88 -1.70 3.62
N ARG A 41 0.09 -2.74 3.88
CA ARG A 41 0.42 -4.12 3.46
C ARG A 41 0.40 -4.26 1.93
N ALA A 42 -0.63 -3.72 1.27
CA ALA A 42 -0.72 -3.76 -0.18
C ALA A 42 0.43 -2.96 -0.84
N GLU A 43 0.85 -1.84 -0.26
CA GLU A 43 2.00 -1.07 -0.72
C GLU A 43 3.33 -1.82 -0.53
N ALA A 44 3.49 -2.55 0.58
CA ALA A 44 4.66 -3.40 0.82
C ALA A 44 4.72 -4.57 -0.18
N GLU A 45 3.62 -5.30 -0.38
CA GLU A 45 3.55 -6.40 -1.34
C GLU A 45 3.80 -5.91 -2.78
N ARG A 46 3.26 -4.73 -3.12
CA ARG A 46 3.56 -4.09 -4.41
C ARG A 46 5.06 -3.81 -4.57
N ALA A 47 5.73 -3.29 -3.54
CA ALA A 47 7.16 -3.05 -3.59
C ALA A 47 7.96 -4.35 -3.79
N GLU A 48 7.58 -5.43 -3.09
CA GLU A 48 8.19 -6.76 -3.27
C GLU A 48 8.05 -7.27 -4.71
N LEU A 49 6.86 -7.14 -5.31
CA LEU A 49 6.62 -7.58 -6.69
C LEU A 49 7.36 -6.73 -7.72
N ILE A 50 7.46 -5.42 -7.50
CA ILE A 50 8.23 -4.52 -8.37
C ILE A 50 9.73 -4.86 -8.29
N GLU A 51 10.26 -5.09 -7.09
CA GLU A 51 11.67 -5.49 -6.94
C GLU A 51 11.93 -6.87 -7.55
N LEU A 52 11.01 -7.83 -7.42
CA LEU A 52 11.10 -9.11 -8.11
C LEU A 52 11.16 -8.92 -9.63
N ALA A 53 10.25 -8.13 -10.20
CA ALA A 53 10.24 -7.83 -11.63
C ALA A 53 11.56 -7.16 -12.08
N ARG A 54 12.10 -6.23 -11.28
CA ARG A 54 13.40 -5.61 -11.52
C ARG A 54 14.53 -6.63 -11.52
N ARG A 55 14.61 -7.51 -10.51
CA ARG A 55 15.63 -8.57 -10.44
C ARG A 55 15.52 -9.51 -11.64
N THR A 56 14.31 -9.89 -12.05
CA THR A 56 14.08 -10.71 -13.24
C THR A 56 14.56 -10.01 -14.51
N ALA A 57 14.20 -8.73 -14.71
CA ALA A 57 14.63 -7.92 -15.84
C ALA A 57 16.16 -7.81 -15.95
N MET A 58 16.85 -7.70 -14.81
CA MET A 58 18.32 -7.64 -14.77
C MET A 58 18.99 -9.00 -14.89
N THR A 59 18.32 -10.09 -14.49
CA THR A 59 18.87 -11.45 -14.59
C THR A 59 18.79 -11.99 -16.02
N LEU A 60 17.75 -11.61 -16.77
CA LEU A 60 17.57 -12.02 -18.16
C LEU A 60 17.15 -10.84 -19.05
N PRO A 61 18.06 -9.86 -19.30
CA PRO A 61 17.75 -8.68 -20.12
C PRO A 61 17.29 -9.05 -21.54
N ASP A 62 17.81 -10.15 -22.09
CA ASP A 62 17.48 -10.63 -23.43
C ASP A 62 16.03 -11.12 -23.57
N ALA A 63 15.30 -11.34 -22.46
CA ALA A 63 13.86 -11.62 -22.52
C ALA A 63 13.01 -10.36 -22.74
N LEU A 64 13.58 -9.18 -22.47
CA LEU A 64 12.90 -7.89 -22.59
C LEU A 64 13.41 -7.05 -23.76
N VAL A 65 14.61 -7.37 -24.27
CA VAL A 65 15.32 -6.55 -25.26
C VAL A 65 15.61 -7.36 -26.51
N ASP A 66 15.37 -6.75 -27.67
CA ASP A 66 15.65 -7.38 -28.96
C ASP A 66 17.16 -7.70 -29.10
N PRO A 67 17.52 -8.90 -29.62
CA PRO A 67 18.92 -9.30 -29.81
C PRO A 67 19.77 -8.36 -30.67
N SER A 68 19.13 -7.51 -31.49
CA SER A 68 19.83 -6.52 -32.34
C SER A 68 20.38 -5.32 -31.57
N VAL A 69 20.04 -5.14 -30.29
CA VAL A 69 20.65 -4.10 -29.43
C VAL A 69 22.09 -4.55 -29.08
N GLN A 70 23.11 -3.82 -29.55
CA GLN A 70 24.48 -4.36 -29.71
C GLN A 70 25.48 -4.12 -28.56
N ALA A 71 25.18 -3.38 -27.49
CA ALA A 71 26.09 -3.27 -26.34
C ALA A 71 25.45 -3.76 -25.04
N HIS A 72 26.15 -4.57 -24.25
CA HIS A 72 25.68 -5.08 -22.96
C HIS A 72 25.25 -3.95 -21.99
N VAL A 73 25.93 -2.80 -22.05
CA VAL A 73 25.56 -1.57 -21.30
C VAL A 73 24.24 -0.97 -21.82
N GLU A 74 23.98 -1.02 -23.13
CA GLU A 74 22.69 -0.59 -23.70
C GLU A 74 21.55 -1.57 -23.39
N ARG A 75 21.85 -2.86 -23.16
CA ARG A 75 20.82 -3.89 -22.92
C ARG A 75 20.22 -3.81 -21.53
N GLU A 76 21.04 -3.64 -20.49
CA GLU A 76 20.49 -3.47 -19.12
C GLU A 76 19.65 -2.20 -19.02
N GLU A 77 20.12 -1.10 -19.61
CA GLU A 77 19.37 0.15 -19.69
C GLU A 77 18.09 0.01 -20.53
N ALA A 78 18.13 -0.75 -21.63
CA ALA A 78 16.95 -1.04 -22.44
C ALA A 78 15.94 -1.94 -21.70
N ALA A 79 16.41 -2.95 -20.98
CA ALA A 79 15.56 -3.82 -20.16
C ALA A 79 14.90 -3.04 -19.02
N MET A 80 15.64 -2.13 -18.38
CA MET A 80 15.10 -1.24 -17.35
C MET A 80 14.05 -0.29 -17.92
N ARG A 81 14.31 0.32 -19.09
CA ARG A 81 13.31 1.17 -19.77
C ARG A 81 12.06 0.40 -20.18
N ALA A 82 12.22 -0.82 -20.69
CA ALA A 82 11.11 -1.69 -21.05
C ALA A 82 10.26 -2.06 -19.81
N LEU A 83 10.92 -2.41 -18.70
CA LEU A 83 10.24 -2.66 -17.43
C LEU A 83 9.47 -1.43 -16.93
N ILE A 84 10.08 -0.23 -16.98
CA ILE A 84 9.43 1.02 -16.56
C ILE A 84 8.20 1.30 -17.43
N ALA A 85 8.29 1.11 -18.75
CA ALA A 85 7.16 1.28 -19.67
C ALA A 85 6.03 0.27 -19.41
N GLU A 86 6.38 -1.00 -19.15
CA GLU A 86 5.41 -2.05 -18.80
C GLU A 86 4.69 -1.73 -17.48
N LEU A 87 5.43 -1.34 -16.44
CA LEU A 87 4.86 -0.92 -15.15
C LEU A 87 3.98 0.32 -15.30
N ALA A 88 4.44 1.33 -16.03
CA ALA A 88 3.67 2.55 -16.30
C ALA A 88 2.34 2.21 -16.98
N THR A 89 2.37 1.32 -17.97
CA THR A 89 1.18 0.87 -18.70
C THR A 89 0.25 0.05 -17.80
N GLY A 90 0.77 -0.97 -17.13
CA GLY A 90 0.00 -1.88 -16.28
C GLY A 90 -0.63 -1.18 -15.08
N MET A 91 0.09 -0.24 -14.47
CA MET A 91 -0.39 0.54 -13.32
C MET A 91 -1.14 1.82 -13.71
N ARG A 92 -1.15 2.18 -15.00
CA ARG A 92 -1.74 3.42 -15.53
C ARG A 92 -1.18 4.68 -14.88
N VAL A 93 0.15 4.73 -14.78
CA VAL A 93 0.91 5.87 -14.23
C VAL A 93 1.89 6.40 -15.27
N SER A 94 2.53 7.54 -15.00
CA SER A 94 3.62 8.02 -15.85
C SER A 94 4.86 7.15 -15.70
N GLU A 95 5.68 7.05 -16.76
CA GLU A 95 6.99 6.39 -16.68
C GLU A 95 7.90 7.01 -15.61
N SER A 96 7.79 8.31 -15.37
CA SER A 96 8.50 8.98 -14.27
C SER A 96 8.11 8.41 -12.90
N LEU A 97 6.80 8.20 -12.65
CA LEU A 97 6.35 7.63 -11.38
C LEU A 97 6.72 6.14 -11.28
N ALA A 98 6.59 5.39 -12.38
CA ALA A 98 7.02 4.00 -12.43
C ALA A 98 8.53 3.85 -12.13
N GLY A 99 9.37 4.74 -12.68
CA GLY A 99 10.80 4.77 -12.39
C GLY A 99 11.11 5.06 -10.92
N VAL A 100 10.39 6.00 -10.30
CA VAL A 100 10.49 6.25 -8.85
C VAL A 100 10.12 5.01 -8.05
N LEU A 101 9.01 4.34 -8.40
CA LEU A 101 8.56 3.13 -7.70
C LEU A 101 9.58 1.99 -7.81
N VAL A 102 10.26 1.84 -8.94
CA VAL A 102 11.35 0.85 -9.11
C VAL A 102 12.52 1.14 -8.17
N GLU A 103 12.96 2.40 -8.09
CA GLU A 103 14.05 2.80 -7.19
C GLU A 103 13.66 2.68 -5.71
N GLU A 104 12.46 3.11 -5.35
CA GLU A 104 11.92 2.97 -3.99
C GLU A 104 11.82 1.50 -3.58
N SER A 105 11.29 0.65 -4.46
CA SER A 105 11.15 -0.79 -4.19
C SER A 105 12.52 -1.46 -3.97
N ARG A 106 13.53 -1.08 -4.75
CA ARG A 106 14.92 -1.54 -4.52
C ARG A 106 15.40 -1.15 -3.13
N MET A 107 15.11 0.06 -2.66
CA MET A 107 15.55 0.52 -1.34
C MET A 107 14.83 -0.20 -0.18
N LEU A 108 13.54 -0.52 -0.36
CA LEU A 108 12.69 -1.11 0.67
C LEU A 108 12.85 -2.63 0.83
N VAL A 109 13.25 -3.35 -0.22
CA VAL A 109 13.26 -4.82 -0.29
C VAL A 109 14.70 -5.40 -0.27
N ASN A 110 15.70 -4.59 0.11
CA ASN A 110 17.10 -5.03 0.24
C ASN A 110 17.28 -6.07 1.35
#